data_AF-M7WL47-F1
#
_entry.id   AF-M7WL47-F1
#
_cell.length_a   1.000
_cell.length_b   1.000
_cell.length_c   1.000
_cell.angle_alpha   90.00
_cell.angle_beta   90.00
_cell.angle_gamma   90.00
#
_symmetry.space_group_name_H-M   'P 1'
#
loop_
_entity.id
_entity.type
_entity.pdbx_description
1 polymer ?
#
loop_
_entity_poly.entity_id
_entity_poly.type
_entity_poly.pdbx_seq_one_letter_code
_entity_poly.pdbx_strand_id
1 'polypeptide(L)'
;MAEHPGGKCLTCGTQTKNRCAACGKAGIDLFFCSPECQKTLWVGHRLFCGRHAFPPLFPLLQPDESRLVRTKMYAPILRGDDGPTSIYDECLVHWYTRPEAEHAVSALVEGSAYDREQPGARGTSHNQRVLIVLRMALCLQTTESDRNDILSALSEKWYRLLCDGVFPVDVRDTTREQAILFHHIVAVVTLMRVNGQSAVRDRESAMRGFQCQFRMIDYAEQHISEEASEKVSANVAPAMHGFGGILRKIVNR
;
A
#
# COMPACT_ATOMS: atom_id res chain seq x y z
N MET A 1 34.68 -7.01 -0.08
CA MET A 1 33.21 -6.90 0.00
C MET A 1 32.83 -5.58 -0.67
N ALA A 2 32.08 -5.60 -1.76
CA ALA A 2 31.69 -4.36 -2.44
C ALA A 2 30.85 -3.50 -1.46
N GLU A 3 31.25 -2.24 -1.26
CA GLU A 3 30.45 -1.29 -0.49
C GLU A 3 29.10 -1.12 -1.19
N HIS A 4 28.01 -1.44 -0.50
CA HIS A 4 26.70 -1.07 -0.99
C HIS A 4 26.54 0.46 -0.88
N PRO A 5 26.15 1.15 -1.95
CA PRO A 5 25.83 2.56 -1.85
C PRO A 5 24.68 2.69 -0.85
N GLY A 6 24.88 3.54 0.16
CA GLY A 6 23.83 3.84 1.13
C GLY A 6 22.64 4.53 0.47
N GLY A 7 21.53 4.63 1.19
CA GLY A 7 20.32 5.30 0.72
C GLY A 7 19.71 6.22 1.76
N LYS A 8 18.63 6.90 1.37
CA LYS A 8 17.86 7.76 2.28
C LYS A 8 16.95 6.91 3.15
N CYS A 9 16.90 7.21 4.44
CA CYS A 9 15.95 6.61 5.38
C CYS A 9 14.51 6.79 4.90
N LEU A 10 13.72 5.72 4.80
CA LEU A 10 12.31 5.79 4.37
C LEU A 10 11.48 6.73 5.26
N THR A 11 11.76 6.75 6.57
CA THR A 11 11.00 7.53 7.56
C THR A 11 11.35 9.02 7.53
N CYS A 12 12.64 9.38 7.59
CA CYS A 12 13.08 10.78 7.79
C CYS A 12 13.93 11.35 6.65
N GLY A 13 14.40 10.54 5.71
CA GLY A 13 15.22 10.98 4.59
C GLY A 13 16.72 11.09 4.87
N THR A 14 17.18 10.94 6.13
CA THR A 14 18.60 10.96 6.48
C THR A 14 19.38 9.88 5.73
N GLN A 15 20.53 10.26 5.15
CA GLN A 15 21.41 9.32 4.46
C GLN A 15 21.96 8.26 5.43
N THR A 16 21.93 7.00 5.03
CA THR A 16 22.40 5.88 5.87
C THR A 16 22.88 4.70 5.03
N LYS A 17 23.76 3.88 5.61
CA LYS A 17 24.12 2.57 5.06
C LYS A 17 23.31 1.42 5.71
N ASN A 18 22.49 1.72 6.72
CA ASN A 18 21.67 0.74 7.42
C ASN A 18 20.43 0.40 6.60
N ARG A 19 20.26 -0.90 6.30
CA ARG A 19 19.11 -1.42 5.56
C ARG A 19 18.41 -2.54 6.32
N CYS A 20 17.14 -2.75 6.03
CA CYS A 20 16.39 -3.90 6.53
C CYS A 20 16.98 -5.21 5.98
N ALA A 21 17.60 -6.01 6.86
CA ALA A 21 18.28 -7.24 6.46
C ALA A 21 17.34 -8.26 5.79
N ALA A 22 16.09 -8.34 6.23
CA ALA A 22 15.10 -9.24 5.64
C ALA A 22 14.74 -8.84 4.20
N CYS A 23 14.56 -7.54 3.93
CA CYS A 23 14.27 -7.03 2.59
C CYS A 23 15.48 -7.14 1.66
N GLY A 24 16.68 -6.90 2.19
CA GLY A 24 17.92 -7.10 1.44
C GLY A 24 18.07 -8.55 0.94
N LYS A 25 17.66 -9.55 1.74
CA LYS A 25 17.61 -10.97 1.31
C LYS A 25 16.59 -11.23 0.20
N ALA A 26 15.54 -10.41 0.10
CA ALA A 26 14.53 -10.48 -0.95
C ALA A 26 14.94 -9.68 -2.21
N GLY A 27 16.12 -9.04 -2.23
CA GLY A 27 16.63 -8.32 -3.40
C GLY A 27 16.32 -6.83 -3.45
N ILE A 28 15.76 -6.27 -2.37
CA ILE A 28 15.40 -4.85 -2.30
C ILE A 28 16.04 -4.15 -1.09
N ASP A 29 16.53 -2.93 -1.32
CA ASP A 29 17.25 -2.15 -0.33
C ASP A 29 16.37 -1.06 0.28
N LEU A 30 15.82 -1.35 1.46
CA LEU A 30 15.01 -0.41 2.22
C LEU A 30 15.82 0.11 3.42
N PHE A 31 16.05 1.42 3.47
CA PHE A 31 16.99 2.04 4.40
C PHE A 31 16.28 2.65 5.61
N PHE A 32 16.91 2.49 6.79
CA PHE A 32 16.45 3.06 8.05
C PHE A 32 17.65 3.57 8.85
N CYS A 33 17.72 4.86 9.15
CA CYS A 33 18.89 5.43 9.82
C CYS A 33 19.03 4.96 11.28
N SER A 34 17.92 4.54 11.91
CA SER A 34 17.90 4.02 13.28
C SER A 34 16.76 3.01 13.50
N PRO A 35 16.82 2.16 14.54
CA PRO A 35 15.72 1.27 14.94
C PRO A 35 14.41 2.01 15.22
N GLU A 36 14.47 3.24 15.75
CA GLU A 36 13.29 4.07 16.04
C GLU A 36 12.57 4.44 14.74
N CYS A 37 13.32 4.84 13.70
CA CYS A 37 12.74 5.13 12.40
C CYS A 37 12.08 3.89 11.78
N GLN A 38 12.67 2.70 11.95
CA GLN A 38 12.06 1.44 11.52
C GLN A 38 10.79 1.13 12.33
N LYS A 39 10.83 1.32 13.66
CA LYS A 39 9.69 1.10 14.56
C LYS A 39 8.50 1.98 14.19
N THR A 40 8.72 3.24 13.82
CA THR A 40 7.66 4.15 13.34
C THR A 40 6.89 3.58 12.15
N LEU A 41 7.59 2.93 11.21
CA LEU A 41 6.96 2.33 10.03
C LEU A 41 6.61 0.85 10.21
N TRP A 42 6.93 0.25 11.35
CA TRP A 42 6.90 -1.21 11.51
C TRP A 42 5.52 -1.81 11.26
N VAL A 43 4.45 -1.14 11.70
CA VAL A 43 3.08 -1.66 11.55
C VAL A 43 2.69 -1.89 10.09
N GLY A 44 3.10 -1.01 9.17
CA GLY A 44 2.92 -1.21 7.73
C GLY A 44 4.05 -1.99 7.08
N HIS A 45 5.30 -1.68 7.41
CA HIS A 45 6.48 -2.34 6.84
C HIS A 45 6.46 -3.86 7.08
N ARG A 46 6.04 -4.33 8.26
CA ARG A 46 5.98 -5.78 8.58
C ARG A 46 5.05 -6.56 7.64
N LEU A 47 4.05 -5.92 7.04
CA LEU A 47 3.09 -6.56 6.13
C LEU A 47 3.77 -7.00 4.84
N PHE A 48 4.80 -6.25 4.41
CA PHE A 48 5.54 -6.44 3.16
C PHE A 48 7.04 -6.66 3.40
N CYS A 49 7.45 -7.04 4.61
CA CYS A 49 8.86 -7.24 4.93
C CYS A 49 9.34 -8.65 4.51
N GLY A 50 10.63 -8.79 4.23
CA GLY A 50 11.24 -10.08 3.91
C GLY A 50 10.77 -10.62 2.58
N ARG A 51 10.32 -11.88 2.55
CA ARG A 51 9.89 -12.56 1.31
C ARG A 51 8.67 -11.92 0.62
N HIS A 52 7.98 -10.99 1.29
CA HIS A 52 6.86 -10.22 0.71
C HIS A 52 7.30 -8.86 0.17
N ALA A 53 8.59 -8.52 0.24
CA ALA A 53 9.11 -7.22 -0.14
C ALA A 53 9.36 -7.09 -1.64
N PHE A 54 9.78 -8.18 -2.29
CA PHE A 54 10.03 -8.22 -3.73
C PHE A 54 9.85 -9.66 -4.29
N PRO A 55 8.94 -9.87 -5.26
CA PRO A 55 7.86 -8.94 -5.62
C PRO A 55 6.98 -8.63 -4.40
N PRO A 56 6.29 -7.46 -4.36
CA PRO A 56 5.34 -7.18 -3.30
C PRO A 56 4.26 -8.26 -3.22
N LEU A 57 4.00 -8.81 -2.03
CA LEU A 57 2.93 -9.78 -1.82
C LEU A 57 1.97 -9.27 -0.76
N PHE A 58 0.73 -9.03 -1.17
CA PHE A 58 -0.35 -8.69 -0.25
C PHE A 58 -0.68 -9.91 0.62
N PRO A 59 -0.81 -9.72 1.94
CA PRO A 59 -1.16 -10.81 2.84
C PRO A 59 -2.63 -11.19 2.66
N LEU A 60 -2.93 -12.47 2.85
CA LEU A 60 -4.28 -13.01 2.76
C LEU A 60 -5.25 -12.31 3.71
N LEU A 61 -6.55 -12.48 3.44
CA LEU A 61 -7.59 -11.96 4.30
C LEU A 61 -7.55 -12.68 5.66
N GLN A 62 -7.69 -11.94 6.73
CA GLN A 62 -8.01 -12.51 8.03
C GLN A 62 -9.48 -12.98 8.05
N PRO A 63 -9.85 -13.92 8.94
CA PRO A 63 -11.21 -14.43 8.98
C PRO A 63 -12.29 -13.34 9.17
N ASP A 64 -12.00 -12.30 9.94
CA ASP A 64 -12.85 -11.11 10.10
C ASP A 64 -12.87 -10.21 8.86
N GLU A 65 -11.70 -9.96 8.24
CA GLU A 65 -11.60 -9.24 6.95
C GLU A 65 -12.50 -9.92 5.90
N SER A 66 -12.47 -11.24 5.80
CA SER A 66 -13.28 -11.97 4.80
C SER A 66 -14.79 -11.83 5.03
N ARG A 67 -15.26 -11.82 6.29
CA ARG A 67 -16.68 -11.56 6.61
C ARG A 67 -17.11 -10.16 6.19
N LEU A 68 -16.25 -9.17 6.41
CA LEU A 68 -16.49 -7.79 5.98
C LEU A 68 -16.55 -7.70 4.45
N VAL A 69 -15.58 -8.31 3.76
CA VAL A 69 -15.53 -8.33 2.29
C VAL A 69 -16.81 -8.89 1.70
N ARG A 70 -17.33 -10.03 2.18
CA ARG A 70 -18.60 -10.60 1.66
C ARG A 70 -19.78 -9.65 1.79
N THR A 71 -19.82 -8.92 2.90
CA THR A 71 -20.89 -7.95 3.16
C THR A 71 -20.76 -6.70 2.28
N LYS A 72 -19.54 -6.35 1.86
CA LYS A 72 -19.22 -5.05 1.24
C LYS A 72 -18.93 -5.12 -0.25
N MET A 73 -18.48 -6.24 -0.78
CA MET A 73 -18.06 -6.32 -2.18
C MET A 73 -19.21 -6.07 -3.17
N TYR A 74 -20.46 -6.28 -2.74
CA TYR A 74 -21.66 -5.98 -3.53
C TYR A 74 -22.32 -4.65 -3.16
N ALA A 75 -21.81 -3.93 -2.17
CA ALA A 75 -22.35 -2.63 -1.80
C ALA A 75 -21.88 -1.57 -2.81
N PRO A 76 -22.73 -0.61 -3.22
CA PRO A 76 -22.38 0.40 -4.22
C PRO A 76 -21.52 1.51 -3.58
N ILE A 77 -20.25 1.20 -3.31
CA ILE A 77 -19.33 2.04 -2.55
C ILE A 77 -18.38 2.85 -3.44
N LEU A 78 -18.18 2.44 -4.69
CA LEU A 78 -17.35 3.17 -5.66
C LEU A 78 -18.19 4.25 -6.35
N ARG A 79 -17.54 5.36 -6.71
CA ARG A 79 -18.15 6.36 -7.59
C ARG A 79 -17.88 5.94 -9.04
N GLY A 80 -18.90 5.46 -9.74
CA GLY A 80 -18.86 5.23 -11.18
C GLY A 80 -19.47 6.40 -11.95
N ASP A 81 -19.21 6.44 -13.26
CA ASP A 81 -19.73 7.47 -14.17
C ASP A 81 -21.27 7.42 -14.26
N ASP A 82 -21.84 6.21 -14.24
CA ASP A 82 -23.29 5.95 -14.25
C ASP A 82 -23.92 5.94 -12.84
N GLY A 83 -23.16 6.34 -11.83
CA GLY A 83 -23.57 6.36 -10.42
C GLY A 83 -22.80 5.37 -9.55
N PRO A 84 -23.21 5.21 -8.27
CA PRO A 84 -22.51 4.34 -7.34
C PRO A 84 -22.50 2.86 -7.78
N THR A 85 -21.32 2.24 -7.85
CA THR A 85 -21.13 0.85 -8.27
C THR A 85 -20.42 0.02 -7.19
N SER A 86 -20.56 -1.30 -7.25
CA SER A 86 -19.93 -2.22 -6.30
C SER A 86 -18.54 -2.65 -6.76
N ILE A 87 -17.69 -3.11 -5.83
CA ILE A 87 -16.38 -3.69 -6.18
C ILE A 87 -16.56 -4.92 -7.08
N TYR A 88 -17.62 -5.70 -6.84
CA TYR A 88 -17.91 -6.85 -7.67
C TYR A 88 -18.24 -6.44 -9.10
N ASP A 89 -19.17 -5.49 -9.28
CA ASP A 89 -19.64 -5.08 -10.61
C ASP A 89 -18.55 -4.34 -11.39
N GLU A 90 -17.70 -3.57 -10.71
CA GLU A 90 -16.58 -2.85 -11.33
C GLU A 90 -15.41 -3.77 -11.70
N CYS A 91 -15.01 -4.66 -10.78
CA CYS A 91 -13.71 -5.33 -10.89
C CYS A 91 -13.80 -6.86 -11.06
N LEU A 92 -14.77 -7.52 -10.42
CA LEU A 92 -14.77 -8.99 -10.33
C LEU A 92 -15.68 -9.67 -11.36
N VAL A 93 -16.71 -8.97 -11.85
CA VAL A 93 -17.71 -9.53 -12.77
C VAL A 93 -17.10 -10.07 -14.07
N HIS A 94 -15.94 -9.55 -14.46
CA HIS A 94 -15.20 -9.98 -15.65
C HIS A 94 -14.44 -11.30 -15.46
N TRP A 95 -14.22 -11.73 -14.21
CA TRP A 95 -13.48 -12.95 -13.89
C TRP A 95 -14.34 -14.01 -13.21
N TYR A 96 -15.42 -13.59 -12.57
CA TYR A 96 -16.20 -14.44 -11.68
C TYR A 96 -17.70 -14.16 -11.78
N THR A 97 -18.47 -15.24 -11.73
CA THR A 97 -19.85 -15.20 -11.25
C THR A 97 -19.90 -14.91 -9.75
N ARG A 98 -21.06 -14.53 -9.21
CA ARG A 98 -21.21 -14.26 -7.76
C ARG A 98 -20.79 -15.45 -6.88
N PRO A 99 -21.23 -16.69 -7.14
CA PRO A 99 -20.78 -17.84 -6.34
C PRO A 99 -19.27 -18.09 -6.40
N GLU A 100 -18.64 -17.85 -7.56
CA GLU A 100 -17.19 -18.00 -7.71
C GLU A 100 -16.42 -16.90 -6.96
N ALA A 101 -16.93 -15.66 -6.95
CA ALA A 101 -16.36 -14.58 -6.16
C ALA A 101 -16.43 -14.89 -4.65
N GLU A 102 -17.58 -15.38 -4.17
CA GLU A 102 -17.74 -15.85 -2.80
C GLU A 102 -16.78 -17.00 -2.46
N HIS A 103 -16.58 -17.94 -3.38
CA HIS A 103 -15.59 -19.00 -3.22
C HIS A 103 -14.16 -18.45 -3.16
N ALA A 104 -13.80 -17.50 -4.02
CA ALA A 104 -12.49 -16.84 -4.02
C ALA A 104 -12.21 -16.13 -2.68
N VAL A 105 -13.22 -15.45 -2.11
CA VAL A 105 -13.13 -14.88 -0.77
C VAL A 105 -12.85 -15.95 0.29
N SER A 106 -13.46 -17.15 0.19
CA SER A 106 -13.19 -18.27 1.12
C SER A 106 -11.78 -18.84 0.96
N ALA A 107 -11.30 -18.95 -0.28
CA ALA A 107 -10.00 -19.53 -0.58
C ALA A 107 -8.86 -18.62 -0.10
N LEU A 108 -9.00 -17.31 -0.26
CA LEU A 108 -7.97 -16.31 0.04
C LEU A 108 -7.98 -15.81 1.50
N VAL A 109 -8.29 -16.71 2.45
CA VAL A 109 -8.27 -16.44 3.90
C VAL A 109 -7.11 -17.17 4.58
N GLU A 110 -6.44 -16.49 5.51
CA GLU A 110 -5.44 -17.10 6.40
C GLU A 110 -6.02 -18.35 7.08
N GLY A 111 -5.34 -19.50 6.96
CA GLY A 111 -5.77 -20.76 7.56
C GLY A 111 -6.89 -21.51 6.83
N SER A 112 -7.33 -21.05 5.65
CA SER A 112 -8.27 -21.82 4.81
C SER A 112 -7.68 -23.18 4.37
N ALA A 113 -8.51 -24.09 3.84
CA ALA A 113 -8.01 -25.35 3.27
C ALA A 113 -7.05 -25.06 2.10
N TYR A 114 -7.44 -24.12 1.23
CA TYR A 114 -6.61 -23.62 0.14
C TYR A 114 -5.25 -23.10 0.64
N ASP A 115 -5.27 -22.33 1.73
CA ASP A 115 -4.08 -21.78 2.37
C ASP A 115 -3.10 -22.87 2.82
N ARG A 116 -3.62 -23.95 3.41
CA ARG A 116 -2.85 -25.06 3.97
C ARG A 116 -2.33 -26.00 2.89
N GLU A 117 -3.15 -26.30 1.90
CA GLU A 117 -2.84 -27.29 0.85
C GLU A 117 -1.96 -26.71 -0.26
N GLN A 118 -2.10 -25.41 -0.56
CA GLN A 118 -1.36 -24.77 -1.65
C GLN A 118 -0.69 -23.45 -1.23
N PRO A 119 0.30 -23.47 -0.31
CA PRO A 119 0.94 -22.24 0.15
C PRO A 119 1.62 -21.42 -0.95
N GLY A 120 2.13 -22.07 -2.00
CA GLY A 120 2.75 -21.41 -3.16
C GLY A 120 1.73 -20.71 -4.07
N ALA A 121 0.47 -21.17 -4.09
CA ALA A 121 -0.57 -20.61 -4.93
C ALA A 121 -1.02 -19.22 -4.43
N ARG A 122 -0.82 -18.91 -3.15
CA ARG A 122 -1.05 -17.57 -2.55
C ARG A 122 -0.32 -16.46 -3.31
N GLY A 123 0.89 -16.76 -3.80
CA GLY A 123 1.73 -15.83 -4.54
C GLY A 123 1.52 -15.88 -6.05
N THR A 124 0.46 -16.53 -6.55
CA THR A 124 0.13 -16.45 -7.97
C THR A 124 -0.41 -15.06 -8.31
N SER A 125 -0.08 -14.63 -9.51
CA SER A 125 -0.50 -13.37 -10.12
C SER A 125 -1.99 -13.11 -10.00
N HIS A 126 -2.78 -14.14 -10.34
CA HIS A 126 -4.23 -14.10 -10.29
C HIS A 126 -4.75 -13.87 -8.86
N ASN A 127 -4.27 -14.67 -7.90
CA ASN A 127 -4.72 -14.54 -6.52
C ASN A 127 -4.34 -13.21 -5.89
N GLN A 128 -3.15 -12.69 -6.18
CA GLN A 128 -2.72 -11.39 -5.70
C GLN A 128 -3.60 -10.27 -6.27
N ARG A 129 -3.96 -10.33 -7.56
CA ARG A 129 -4.88 -9.39 -8.18
C ARG A 129 -6.26 -9.42 -7.52
N VAL A 130 -6.83 -10.61 -7.35
CA VAL A 130 -8.13 -10.79 -6.67
C VAL A 130 -8.06 -10.26 -5.24
N LEU A 131 -7.00 -10.56 -4.50
CA LEU A 131 -6.82 -10.11 -3.12
C LEU A 131 -6.75 -8.58 -3.00
N ILE A 132 -6.04 -7.90 -3.90
CA ILE A 132 -5.99 -6.43 -3.96
C ILE A 132 -7.41 -5.88 -4.18
N VAL A 133 -8.16 -6.41 -5.15
CA VAL A 133 -9.55 -5.99 -5.42
C VAL A 133 -10.45 -6.22 -4.22
N LEU A 134 -10.40 -7.40 -3.59
CA LEU A 134 -11.20 -7.69 -2.39
C LEU A 134 -10.89 -6.74 -1.24
N ARG A 135 -9.63 -6.34 -1.05
CA ARG A 135 -9.21 -5.39 -0.02
C ARG A 135 -9.71 -3.97 -0.28
N MET A 136 -9.96 -3.58 -1.54
CA MET A 136 -10.59 -2.30 -1.86
C MET A 136 -12.01 -2.19 -1.30
N ALA A 137 -12.73 -3.31 -1.13
CA ALA A 137 -14.05 -3.32 -0.49
C ALA A 137 -14.04 -2.80 0.96
N LEU A 138 -12.86 -2.73 1.57
CA LEU A 138 -12.65 -2.25 2.94
C LEU A 138 -12.16 -0.79 3.00
N CYS A 139 -11.81 -0.16 1.86
CA CYS A 139 -11.08 1.13 1.81
C CYS A 139 -11.88 2.35 2.32
N LEU A 140 -13.22 2.24 2.40
CA LEU A 140 -14.11 3.34 2.74
C LEU A 140 -14.62 3.28 4.19
N GLN A 141 -14.03 2.42 5.03
CA GLN A 141 -14.33 2.35 6.44
C GLN A 141 -13.03 2.49 7.23
N THR A 142 -12.98 3.46 8.15
CA THR A 142 -12.02 3.36 9.26
C THR A 142 -12.44 2.17 10.09
N THR A 143 -11.65 1.12 10.05
CA THR A 143 -11.82 -0.01 10.94
C THR A 143 -11.12 0.32 12.26
N GLU A 144 -11.41 -0.44 13.32
CA GLU A 144 -10.58 -0.39 14.54
C GLU A 144 -9.22 -1.10 14.33
N SER A 145 -8.87 -1.48 13.10
CA SER A 145 -7.70 -2.27 12.73
C SER A 145 -6.75 -1.48 11.82
N ASP A 146 -5.58 -1.10 12.37
CA ASP A 146 -4.49 -0.49 11.59
C ASP A 146 -4.12 -1.32 10.35
N ARG A 147 -4.17 -2.65 10.47
CA ARG A 147 -3.88 -3.56 9.37
C ARG A 147 -4.85 -3.34 8.21
N ASN A 148 -6.16 -3.32 8.49
CA ASN A 148 -7.17 -3.22 7.45
C ASN A 148 -7.15 -1.82 6.82
N ASP A 149 -6.96 -0.79 7.64
CA ASP A 149 -6.82 0.60 7.18
C ASP A 149 -5.60 0.78 6.26
N ILE A 150 -4.45 0.19 6.61
CA ILE A 150 -3.24 0.23 5.78
C ILE A 150 -3.43 -0.59 4.51
N LEU A 151 -3.89 -1.85 4.61
CA LEU A 151 -3.97 -2.74 3.46
C LEU A 151 -5.03 -2.32 2.46
N SER A 152 -6.17 -1.82 2.91
CA SER A 152 -7.24 -1.34 2.03
C SER A 152 -6.81 -0.06 1.30
N ALA A 153 -6.18 0.89 2.01
CA ALA A 153 -5.62 2.08 1.40
C ALA A 153 -4.52 1.74 0.39
N LEU A 154 -3.61 0.81 0.72
CA LEU A 154 -2.58 0.37 -0.23
C LEU A 154 -3.16 -0.34 -1.45
N SER A 155 -4.24 -1.11 -1.28
CA SER A 155 -4.89 -1.80 -2.39
C SER A 155 -5.56 -0.82 -3.34
N GLU A 156 -6.20 0.23 -2.80
CA GLU A 156 -6.76 1.32 -3.61
C GLU A 156 -5.67 2.12 -4.35
N LYS A 157 -4.56 2.45 -3.70
CA LYS A 157 -3.42 3.12 -4.36
C LYS A 157 -2.78 2.24 -5.42
N TRP A 158 -2.61 0.95 -5.16
CA TRP A 158 -2.13 0.00 -6.14
C TRP A 158 -3.02 -0.02 -7.38
N TYR A 159 -4.34 -0.17 -7.18
CA TYR A 159 -5.29 -0.22 -8.28
C TYR A 159 -5.30 1.06 -9.13
N ARG A 160 -5.26 2.24 -8.52
CA ARG A 160 -5.21 3.48 -9.29
C ARG A 160 -3.92 3.64 -10.08
N LEU A 161 -2.78 3.33 -9.47
CA LEU A 161 -1.49 3.39 -10.14
C LEU A 161 -1.32 2.31 -11.21
N LEU A 162 -2.04 1.19 -11.09
CA LEU A 162 -2.22 0.22 -12.16
C LEU A 162 -3.01 0.83 -13.33
N CYS A 163 -4.17 1.44 -13.07
CA CYS A 163 -4.98 2.07 -14.12
C CYS A 163 -4.23 3.21 -14.84
N ASP A 164 -3.34 3.90 -14.15
CA ASP A 164 -2.46 4.95 -14.71
C ASP A 164 -1.17 4.40 -15.34
N GLY A 165 -0.99 3.07 -15.41
CA GLY A 165 0.17 2.45 -16.06
C GLY A 165 1.48 2.51 -15.28
N VAL A 166 1.48 2.96 -14.02
CA VAL A 166 2.65 3.03 -13.16
C VAL A 166 3.01 1.67 -12.57
N PHE A 167 2.02 0.87 -12.19
CA PHE A 167 2.20 -0.51 -11.73
C PHE A 167 1.71 -1.55 -12.73
N PRO A 168 2.32 -2.73 -12.79
CA PRO A 168 1.89 -3.80 -13.68
C PRO A 168 0.60 -4.46 -13.20
N VAL A 169 -0.14 -5.03 -14.15
CA VAL A 169 -1.37 -5.81 -13.88
C VAL A 169 -1.09 -7.06 -13.04
N ASP A 170 0.10 -7.62 -13.19
CA ASP A 170 0.61 -8.70 -12.37
C ASP A 170 1.63 -8.15 -11.37
N VAL A 171 1.34 -8.29 -10.08
CA VAL A 171 2.24 -7.87 -8.98
C VAL A 171 3.63 -8.51 -9.09
N ARG A 172 3.74 -9.68 -9.73
CA ARG A 172 5.02 -10.38 -9.89
C ARG A 172 5.91 -9.77 -10.97
N ASP A 173 5.33 -9.02 -11.90
CA ASP A 173 6.05 -8.32 -12.96
C ASP A 173 6.62 -6.97 -12.48
N THR A 174 6.41 -6.64 -11.20
CA THR A 174 6.91 -5.41 -10.59
C THR A 174 8.42 -5.36 -10.71
N THR A 175 8.95 -4.29 -11.31
CA THR A 175 10.39 -4.04 -11.34
C THR A 175 10.92 -3.73 -9.94
N ARG A 176 12.25 -3.74 -9.78
CA ARG A 176 12.85 -3.39 -8.49
C ARG A 176 12.51 -1.96 -8.09
N GLU A 177 12.52 -1.04 -9.04
CA GLU A 177 12.20 0.38 -8.86
C GLU A 177 10.73 0.57 -8.47
N GLN A 178 9.80 -0.12 -9.14
CA GLN A 178 8.39 -0.09 -8.78
C GLN A 178 8.15 -0.68 -7.38
N ALA A 179 8.85 -1.76 -7.01
CA ALA A 179 8.73 -2.31 -5.67
C ALA A 179 9.26 -1.34 -4.60
N ILE A 180 10.37 -0.64 -4.85
CA ILE A 180 10.87 0.42 -3.95
C ILE A 180 9.83 1.54 -3.84
N LEU A 181 9.28 2.01 -4.96
CA LEU A 181 8.20 3.00 -4.94
C LEU A 181 7.00 2.51 -4.12
N PHE A 182 6.59 1.25 -4.26
CA PHE A 182 5.53 0.68 -3.44
C PHE A 182 5.86 0.75 -1.94
N HIS A 183 7.10 0.47 -1.52
CA HIS A 183 7.50 0.64 -0.11
C HIS A 183 7.53 2.10 0.35
N HIS A 184 7.80 3.05 -0.54
CA HIS A 184 7.59 4.48 -0.24
C HIS A 184 6.10 4.79 0.00
N ILE A 185 5.19 4.23 -0.82
CA ILE A 185 3.74 4.36 -0.61
C ILE A 185 3.32 3.72 0.73
N VAL A 186 3.85 2.54 1.06
CA VAL A 186 3.66 1.90 2.39
C VAL A 186 4.06 2.85 3.51
N ALA A 187 5.22 3.51 3.41
CA ALA A 187 5.68 4.45 4.40
C ALA A 187 4.73 5.65 4.55
N VAL A 188 4.30 6.25 3.43
CA VAL A 188 3.34 7.37 3.41
C VAL A 188 2.01 6.96 4.04
N VAL A 189 1.40 5.87 3.60
CA VAL A 189 0.11 5.37 4.11
C VAL A 189 0.20 5.08 5.61
N THR A 190 1.29 4.43 6.04
CA THR A 190 1.52 4.12 7.45
C THR A 190 1.58 5.39 8.30
N LEU A 191 2.38 6.38 7.90
CA LEU A 191 2.50 7.64 8.63
C LEU A 191 1.19 8.43 8.67
N MET A 192 0.40 8.38 7.59
CA MET A 192 -0.89 9.09 7.54
C MET A 192 -1.96 8.46 8.42
N ARG A 193 -1.99 7.12 8.53
CA ARG A 193 -3.02 6.38 9.26
C ARG A 193 -2.68 6.21 10.74
N VAL A 194 -1.44 5.86 11.06
CA VAL A 194 -1.01 5.60 12.45
C VAL A 194 -0.88 6.89 13.26
N ASN A 195 -0.39 7.99 12.66
CA ASN A 195 -0.31 9.27 13.35
C ASN A 195 -1.67 10.01 13.41
N GLY A 196 -2.70 9.48 12.74
CA GLY A 196 -4.07 10.03 12.77
C GLY A 196 -4.88 9.64 14.02
N GLN A 197 -4.44 8.63 14.77
CA GLN A 197 -5.14 8.12 15.96
C GLN A 197 -4.69 8.79 17.27
N SER A 198 -3.63 9.60 17.26
CA SER A 198 -3.27 10.45 18.40
C SER A 198 -4.15 11.69 18.42
N ALA A 199 -4.85 11.94 19.53
CA ALA A 199 -5.65 13.16 19.76
C ALA A 199 -4.84 14.46 19.63
N VAL A 200 -3.51 14.36 19.57
CA VAL A 200 -2.60 15.43 19.21
C VAL A 200 -1.83 14.97 17.96
N ARG A 201 -2.18 15.55 16.80
CA ARG A 201 -1.24 15.60 15.67
C ARG A 201 -0.06 16.45 16.12
N ASP A 202 0.95 15.79 16.65
CA ASP A 202 2.25 16.42 16.83
C ASP A 202 2.72 16.94 15.45
N ARG A 203 3.11 18.22 15.40
CA ARG A 203 3.55 18.93 14.20
C ARG A 203 4.69 18.21 13.49
N GLU A 204 5.56 17.56 14.25
CA GLU A 204 6.71 16.80 13.76
C GLU A 204 6.26 15.55 12.99
N SER A 205 5.34 14.77 13.55
CA SER A 205 4.75 13.60 12.88
C SER A 205 4.03 13.96 11.58
N ALA A 206 3.29 15.08 11.55
CA ALA A 206 2.67 15.57 10.33
C ALA A 206 3.71 16.01 9.28
N MET A 207 4.75 16.73 9.70
CA MET A 207 5.85 17.16 8.83
C MET A 207 6.60 15.97 8.23
N ARG A 208 6.87 14.92 9.03
CA ARG A 208 7.49 13.68 8.55
C ARG A 208 6.66 13.00 7.47
N GLY A 209 5.32 12.97 7.62
CA GLY A 209 4.40 12.47 6.59
C GLY A 209 4.53 13.23 5.27
N PHE A 210 4.54 14.56 5.31
CA PHE A 210 4.74 15.39 4.10
C PHE A 210 6.11 15.17 3.45
N GLN A 211 7.18 15.15 4.25
CA GLN A 211 8.53 14.90 3.72
C GLN A 211 8.62 13.50 3.09
N CYS A 212 7.92 12.50 3.65
CA CYS A 212 7.85 11.16 3.07
C CYS A 212 7.16 11.18 1.69
N GLN A 213 6.09 11.97 1.54
CA GLN A 213 5.39 12.13 0.26
C GLN A 213 6.28 12.77 -0.81
N PHE A 214 6.97 13.86 -0.51
CA PHE A 214 7.88 14.48 -1.49
C PHE A 214 8.97 13.50 -1.94
N ARG A 215 9.60 12.78 -1.00
CA ARG A 215 10.61 11.77 -1.37
C ARG A 215 10.06 10.64 -2.23
N MET A 216 8.80 10.25 -2.04
CA MET A 216 8.14 9.25 -2.87
C MET A 216 7.92 9.77 -4.31
N ILE A 217 7.50 11.03 -4.45
CA ILE A 217 7.32 11.70 -5.74
C ILE A 217 8.67 11.85 -6.43
N ASP A 218 9.69 12.40 -5.74
CA ASP A 218 11.06 12.53 -6.25
C ASP A 218 11.63 11.17 -6.70
N TYR A 219 11.33 10.10 -5.95
CA TYR A 219 11.77 8.74 -6.30
C TYR A 219 11.12 8.27 -7.61
N ALA A 220 9.80 8.47 -7.77
CA ALA A 220 9.09 8.10 -8.99
C ALA A 220 9.65 8.85 -10.21
N GLU A 221 9.92 10.15 -10.06
CA GLU A 221 10.51 10.98 -11.12
C GLU A 221 11.91 10.48 -11.54
N GLN A 222 12.77 10.18 -10.57
CA GLN A 222 14.18 9.81 -10.81
C GLN A 222 14.36 8.39 -11.33
N HIS A 223 13.46 7.46 -10.96
CA HIS A 223 13.67 6.03 -11.16
C HIS A 223 12.61 5.34 -12.01
N ILE A 224 11.46 5.99 -12.27
CA ILE A 224 10.42 5.45 -13.14
C ILE A 224 10.22 6.37 -14.34
N SER A 225 9.62 7.55 -14.14
CA SER A 225 9.46 8.61 -15.15
C SER A 225 8.83 9.86 -14.53
N GLU A 226 8.95 10.99 -15.23
CA GLU A 226 8.24 12.24 -14.90
C GLU A 226 6.71 12.02 -14.89
N GLU A 227 6.17 11.35 -15.91
CA GLU A 227 4.74 10.99 -15.97
C GLU A 227 4.31 10.14 -14.76
N ALA A 228 5.10 9.14 -14.37
CA ALA A 228 4.79 8.32 -13.20
C ALA A 228 4.78 9.16 -11.90
N SER A 229 5.67 10.15 -11.79
CA SER A 229 5.70 11.09 -10.67
C SER A 229 4.40 11.89 -10.55
N GLU A 230 3.90 12.42 -11.67
CA GLU A 230 2.62 13.15 -11.72
C GLU A 230 1.45 12.26 -11.28
N LYS A 231 1.39 11.03 -11.78
CA LYS A 231 0.35 10.04 -11.42
C LYS A 231 0.44 9.62 -9.95
N VAL A 232 1.64 9.42 -9.42
CA VAL A 232 1.89 9.13 -8.00
C VAL A 232 1.44 10.30 -7.13
N SER A 233 1.77 11.53 -7.51
CA SER A 233 1.32 12.74 -6.83
C SER A 233 -0.21 12.84 -6.80
N ALA A 234 -0.87 12.65 -7.94
CA ALA A 234 -2.33 12.73 -8.06
C ALA A 234 -3.08 11.68 -7.23
N ASN A 235 -2.53 10.46 -7.13
CA ASN A 235 -3.23 9.33 -6.53
C ASN A 235 -2.90 9.10 -5.05
N VAL A 236 -1.67 9.38 -4.63
CA VAL A 236 -1.16 9.03 -3.30
C VAL A 236 -1.06 10.23 -2.37
N ALA A 237 -0.76 11.43 -2.89
CA ALA A 237 -0.79 12.62 -2.05
C ALA A 237 -2.26 12.89 -1.63
N PRO A 238 -2.54 13.18 -0.36
CA PRO A 238 -3.85 13.68 0.02
C PRO A 238 -4.10 14.92 -0.81
N ALA A 239 -5.25 14.97 -1.51
CA ALA A 239 -5.68 16.16 -2.20
C ALA A 239 -5.51 17.35 -1.24
N MET A 240 -4.65 18.31 -1.59
CA MET A 240 -4.33 19.47 -0.77
C MET A 240 -5.54 20.40 -0.52
N HIS A 241 -6.73 19.98 -0.95
CA HIS A 241 -8.05 20.57 -0.72
C HIS A 241 -8.44 20.49 0.78
N GLY A 242 -7.75 21.29 1.59
CA GLY A 242 -8.01 21.44 3.03
C GLY A 242 -6.76 21.89 3.80
N PHE A 243 -5.57 21.62 3.29
CA PHE A 243 -4.29 21.94 3.94
C PHE A 243 -3.63 23.23 3.46
N GLY A 244 -4.12 23.84 2.36
CA GLY A 244 -3.66 25.17 1.92
C GLY A 244 -3.78 26.25 3.00
N GLY A 245 -4.74 26.12 3.93
CA GLY A 245 -4.86 27.01 5.08
C GLY A 245 -3.84 26.76 6.21
N ILE A 246 -3.32 25.54 6.32
CA ILE A 246 -2.34 25.15 7.36
C ILE A 246 -0.91 25.47 6.88
N LEU A 247 -0.58 25.19 5.61
CA LEU A 247 0.71 25.57 5.04
C LEU A 247 0.90 27.10 4.95
N ARG A 248 -0.15 27.88 4.61
CA ARG A 248 -0.08 29.36 4.69
C ARG A 248 0.17 29.89 6.10
N LYS A 249 -0.29 29.19 7.13
CA LYS A 249 -0.04 29.58 8.54
C LYS A 249 1.36 29.17 9.03
N ILE A 250 1.97 28.18 8.40
CA ILE A 250 3.31 27.67 8.73
C ILE A 250 4.41 28.45 8.01
N VAL A 251 4.16 28.92 6.79
CA VAL A 251 5.15 29.69 5.99
C VAL A 251 5.16 31.18 6.35
N ASN A 252 4.07 31.72 6.92
CA ASN A 252 3.96 33.13 7.33
C ASN A 252 4.19 33.38 8.84
N ARG A 253 4.97 32.52 9.52
CA ARG A 253 5.43 32.70 10.90
C ARG A 253 6.89 32.31 11.00
#